data_AF-A0A7X7ZHL7-F1
#
_entry.id   AF-A0A7X7ZHL7-F1
#
_cell.length_a   1.000
_cell.length_b   1.000
_cell.length_c   1.000
_cell.angle_alpha   90.00
_cell.angle_beta   90.00
_cell.angle_gamma   90.00
#
_symmetry.space_group_name_H-M   'P 1'
#
loop_
_entity.id
_entity.type
_entity.pdbx_description
1 polymer ?
#
loop_
_entity_poly.entity_id
_entity_poly.type
_entity_poly.pdbx_seq_one_letter_code
_entity_poly.pdbx_strand_id
1 'polypeptide(L)'
;MVDTKLTNAAPATDADYYTVGAEIHDSKANTSLPIERVWPDRQFTAKLVNPANRRKITIIVVGTGLAGGAAAASLGEAGYNVLNFCYQDSPRRAHSIAAQGGINAAKNYKNDNDSTFRLFYDTVKGGDYRARETNVYRLAEVSANIIDQCVA
;
A
#
# COMPACT_ATOMS: atom_id res chain seq x y z
N MET A 1 15.75 26.49 57.70
CA MET A 1 14.76 27.17 56.85
C MET A 1 15.38 27.25 55.46
N VAL A 2 15.14 26.22 54.63
CA VAL A 2 15.69 26.15 53.26
C VAL A 2 14.64 26.80 52.36
N ASP A 3 15.01 27.92 51.76
CA ASP A 3 14.12 28.76 50.95
C ASP A 3 14.06 28.18 49.53
N THR A 4 13.17 27.22 49.31
CA THR A 4 12.90 26.63 47.99
C THR A 4 12.05 27.61 47.17
N LYS A 5 12.70 28.53 46.45
CA LYS A 5 12.03 29.29 45.39
C LYS A 5 11.61 28.33 44.28
N LEU A 6 10.35 27.92 44.29
CA LEU A 6 9.66 27.35 43.14
C LEU A 6 9.70 28.39 42.02
N THR A 7 10.60 28.19 41.05
CA THR A 7 10.61 28.99 39.83
C THR A 7 9.33 28.67 39.07
N ASN A 8 8.43 29.65 38.97
CA ASN A 8 7.21 29.60 38.17
C ASN A 8 7.60 29.54 36.68
N ALA A 9 7.96 28.36 36.19
CA ALA A 9 8.06 28.12 34.76
C ALA A 9 6.63 28.05 34.20
N ALA A 10 6.36 28.80 33.13
CA ALA A 10 5.08 28.71 32.44
C ALA A 10 4.82 27.25 32.02
N PRO A 11 3.57 26.76 32.10
CA PRO A 11 3.26 25.39 31.72
C PRO A 11 3.64 25.17 30.25
N ALA A 12 4.30 24.04 29.97
CA ALA A 12 4.63 23.64 28.60
C ALA A 12 3.35 23.61 27.76
N THR A 13 3.41 24.21 26.59
CA THR A 13 2.34 24.21 25.60
C THR A 13 2.46 22.96 24.73
N ASP A 14 1.37 22.51 24.10
CA ASP A 14 1.40 21.33 23.21
C ASP A 14 2.50 21.44 22.13
N ALA A 15 2.85 22.66 21.71
CA ALA A 15 3.90 22.95 20.74
C ALA A 15 5.32 22.61 21.22
N ASP A 16 5.53 22.42 22.52
CA ASP A 16 6.84 22.06 23.10
C ASP A 16 7.15 20.55 22.95
N TYR A 17 6.15 19.72 22.60
CA TYR A 17 6.29 18.25 22.52
C TYR A 17 6.48 17.70 21.11
N TYR A 18 6.31 18.52 20.06
CA TYR A 18 6.46 18.07 18.69
C TYR A 18 6.96 19.18 17.76
N THR A 19 7.68 18.77 16.73
CA THR A 19 7.99 19.63 15.59
C THR A 19 7.10 19.24 14.42
N VAL A 20 6.40 20.21 13.82
CA VAL A 20 5.68 19.97 12.56
C VAL A 20 6.70 19.73 11.45
N GLY A 21 6.70 18.53 10.89
CA GLY A 21 7.51 18.17 9.72
C GLY A 21 6.95 18.76 8.43
N ALA A 22 7.70 18.60 7.33
CA ALA A 22 7.20 18.96 6.00
C ALA A 22 5.95 18.15 5.62
N GLU A 23 5.09 18.74 4.80
CA GLU A 23 3.89 18.07 4.30
C GLU A 23 4.23 16.81 3.50
N ILE A 24 3.69 15.68 3.93
CA ILE A 24 3.96 14.37 3.32
C ILE A 24 3.04 14.13 2.12
N HIS A 25 3.51 14.52 0.94
CA HIS A 25 2.82 14.23 -0.33
C HIS A 25 3.45 13.04 -1.08
N ASP A 26 2.68 12.42 -1.97
CA ASP A 26 3.21 11.39 -2.87
C ASP A 26 3.98 12.05 -4.02
N SER A 27 5.31 11.91 -4.04
CA SER A 27 6.18 12.49 -5.06
C SER A 27 6.15 11.76 -6.42
N LYS A 28 5.45 10.63 -6.52
CA LYS A 28 5.39 9.80 -7.74
C LYS A 28 4.04 9.86 -8.44
N ALA A 29 2.97 10.21 -7.72
CA ALA A 29 1.65 10.39 -8.31
C ALA A 29 1.54 11.78 -8.94
N ASN A 30 1.25 11.85 -10.23
CA ASN A 30 0.96 13.12 -10.90
C ASN A 30 -0.49 13.55 -10.59
N THR A 31 -0.67 14.29 -9.50
CA THR A 31 -2.00 14.74 -9.03
C THR A 31 -2.62 15.86 -9.87
N SER A 32 -1.90 16.37 -10.88
CA SER A 32 -2.47 17.32 -11.86
C SER A 32 -3.34 16.64 -12.91
N LEU A 33 -3.25 15.31 -13.02
CA LEU A 33 -4.08 14.52 -13.92
C LEU A 33 -5.41 14.15 -13.26
N PRO A 34 -6.46 13.88 -14.07
CA PRO A 34 -7.64 13.17 -13.58
C PRO A 34 -7.25 11.87 -12.87
N ILE A 35 -7.95 11.53 -11.79
CA ILE A 35 -7.57 10.43 -10.89
C ILE A 35 -7.40 9.09 -11.61
N GLU A 36 -8.24 8.85 -12.62
CA GLU A 36 -8.23 7.67 -13.49
C GLU A 36 -7.02 7.57 -14.41
N ARG A 37 -6.26 8.67 -14.56
CA ARG A 37 -5.06 8.72 -15.40
C ARG A 37 -3.76 8.64 -14.59
N VAL A 38 -3.82 8.81 -13.27
CA VAL A 38 -2.64 8.86 -12.40
C VAL A 38 -1.87 7.53 -12.43
N TRP A 39 -2.55 6.39 -12.28
CA TRP A 39 -1.89 5.08 -12.30
C TRP A 39 -1.40 4.68 -13.70
N PRO A 40 -2.19 4.82 -14.78
CA PRO A 40 -1.69 4.59 -16.14
C PRO A 40 -0.45 5.43 -16.50
N ASP A 41 -0.44 6.71 -16.12
CA ASP A 41 0.73 7.59 -16.31
C ASP A 41 1.96 7.04 -15.57
N ARG A 42 1.77 6.62 -14.30
CA ARG A 42 2.84 6.02 -13.51
C ARG A 42 3.39 4.73 -14.12
N GLN A 43 2.53 3.88 -14.70
CA GLN A 43 2.95 2.65 -15.37
C GLN A 43 3.83 2.96 -16.59
N PHE A 44 3.44 3.97 -17.39
CA PHE A 44 4.15 4.36 -18.59
C PHE A 44 5.51 5.03 -18.30
N THR A 45 5.54 5.92 -17.30
CA THR A 45 6.74 6.70 -16.94
C THR A 45 7.71 5.95 -16.04
N ALA A 46 7.35 4.75 -15.58
CA ALA A 46 8.19 3.95 -14.69
C ALA A 46 9.55 3.60 -15.32
N LYS A 47 10.62 3.77 -14.57
CA LYS A 47 11.92 3.20 -14.92
C LYS A 47 11.83 1.67 -14.84
N LEU A 48 11.94 1.00 -15.99
CA LEU A 48 11.90 -0.45 -16.09
C LEU A 48 13.31 -1.06 -15.99
N VAL A 49 13.38 -2.27 -15.44
CA VAL A 49 14.61 -3.07 -15.44
C VAL A 49 14.62 -3.97 -16.67
N ASN A 50 15.69 -3.86 -17.46
CA ASN A 50 15.92 -4.73 -18.61
C ASN A 50 15.90 -6.22 -18.16
N PRO A 51 15.14 -7.11 -18.84
CA PRO A 51 15.10 -8.55 -18.54
C PRO A 51 16.47 -9.20 -18.32
N ALA A 52 17.49 -8.86 -19.12
CA ALA A 52 18.84 -9.42 -19.00
C ALA A 52 19.53 -9.05 -17.67
N ASN A 53 19.11 -7.97 -17.02
CA ASN A 53 19.68 -7.50 -15.77
C ASN A 53 18.92 -7.97 -14.52
N ARG A 54 17.72 -8.55 -14.66
CA ARG A 54 16.89 -8.94 -13.50
C ARG A 54 17.58 -9.95 -12.59
N ARG A 55 18.27 -10.94 -13.17
CA ARG A 55 19.03 -11.96 -12.42
C ARG A 55 20.19 -11.40 -11.61
N LYS A 56 20.67 -10.19 -11.93
CA LYS A 56 21.74 -9.51 -11.20
C LYS A 56 21.23 -8.75 -9.98
N ILE A 57 19.92 -8.59 -9.85
CA ILE A 57 19.29 -7.84 -8.78
C ILE A 57 18.71 -8.82 -7.76
N THR A 58 19.13 -8.66 -6.51
CA THR A 58 18.57 -9.41 -5.38
C THR A 58 17.50 -8.57 -4.70
N ILE A 59 16.31 -9.15 -4.54
CA ILE A 59 15.17 -8.52 -3.87
C ILE A 59 14.96 -9.22 -2.54
N ILE A 60 14.95 -8.45 -1.46
CA ILE A 60 14.63 -8.92 -0.12
C ILE A 60 13.17 -8.61 0.16
N VAL A 61 12.40 -9.65 0.44
CA VAL A 61 11.00 -9.55 0.87
C VAL A 61 10.94 -9.92 2.35
N VAL A 62 10.38 -9.01 3.16
CA VAL A 62 10.19 -9.22 4.60
C VAL A 62 8.71 -9.43 4.87
N GLY A 63 8.35 -10.65 5.24
CA GLY A 63 7.00 -11.13 5.49
C GLY A 63 6.53 -12.12 4.43
N THR A 64 6.00 -13.26 4.87
CA THR A 64 5.51 -14.35 3.98
C THR A 64 3.99 -14.46 3.96
N GLY A 65 3.26 -13.42 4.39
CA GLY A 65 1.80 -13.34 4.20
C GLY A 65 1.42 -13.15 2.73
N LEU A 66 0.13 -13.00 2.42
CA LEU A 66 -0.36 -12.89 1.03
C LEU A 66 0.41 -11.84 0.21
N ALA A 67 0.63 -10.64 0.76
CA ALA A 67 1.35 -9.58 0.05
C ALA A 67 2.81 -9.96 -0.28
N GLY A 68 3.55 -10.48 0.70
CA GLY A 68 4.97 -10.82 0.50
C GLY A 68 5.16 -12.12 -0.29
N GLY A 69 4.29 -13.11 -0.09
CA GLY A 69 4.25 -14.33 -0.90
C GLY A 69 3.95 -14.02 -2.37
N ALA A 70 2.93 -13.22 -2.65
CA ALA A 70 2.58 -12.80 -4.01
C ALA A 70 3.71 -11.97 -4.65
N ALA A 71 4.28 -11.01 -3.92
CA ALA A 71 5.42 -10.24 -4.42
C ALA A 71 6.62 -11.14 -4.75
N ALA A 72 6.96 -12.08 -3.85
CA ALA A 72 8.07 -13.00 -4.07
C ALA A 72 7.84 -13.91 -5.27
N ALA A 73 6.63 -14.43 -5.44
CA ALA A 73 6.25 -15.26 -6.59
C ALA A 73 6.36 -14.49 -7.91
N SER A 74 5.70 -13.32 -8.01
CA SER A 74 5.71 -12.51 -9.23
C SER A 74 7.11 -12.00 -9.61
N LEU A 75 7.92 -11.63 -8.62
CA LEU A 75 9.30 -11.19 -8.87
C LEU A 75 10.22 -12.37 -9.21
N GLY A 76 10.01 -13.53 -8.59
CA GLY A 76 10.72 -14.76 -8.96
C GLY A 76 10.43 -15.17 -10.41
N GLU A 77 9.15 -15.17 -10.80
CA GLU A 77 8.72 -15.44 -12.18
C GLU A 77 9.31 -14.42 -13.18
N ALA A 78 9.38 -13.15 -12.79
CA ALA A 78 10.01 -12.12 -13.61
C ALA A 78 11.53 -12.30 -13.79
N GLY A 79 12.17 -13.22 -13.06
CA GLY A 79 13.57 -13.60 -13.19
C GLY A 79 14.53 -12.89 -12.22
N TYR A 80 14.02 -12.32 -11.13
CA TYR A 80 14.85 -11.74 -10.06
C TYR A 80 15.36 -12.81 -9.09
N ASN A 81 16.48 -12.54 -8.42
CA ASN A 81 16.89 -13.34 -7.26
C ASN A 81 16.11 -12.87 -6.03
N VAL A 82 15.18 -13.67 -5.52
CA VAL A 82 14.30 -13.27 -4.41
C VAL A 82 14.64 -14.02 -3.14
N LEU A 83 14.93 -13.28 -2.08
CA LEU A 83 15.09 -13.79 -0.72
C LEU A 83 13.86 -13.39 0.09
N ASN A 84 13.06 -14.36 0.52
CA ASN A 84 11.83 -14.13 1.26
C ASN A 84 11.97 -14.61 2.72
N PHE A 85 11.83 -13.69 3.66
CA PHE A 85 12.04 -13.94 5.08
C PHE A 85 10.74 -13.81 5.86
N CYS A 86 10.54 -14.68 6.84
CA CYS A 86 9.49 -14.53 7.86
C CYS A 86 10.10 -14.56 9.25
N TYR A 87 9.49 -13.82 10.18
CA TYR A 87 9.84 -13.88 11.59
C TYR A 87 9.20 -15.10 12.28
N GLN A 88 8.05 -15.55 11.78
CA GLN A 88 7.29 -16.65 12.35
C GLN A 88 7.99 -18.01 12.16
N ASP A 89 7.72 -18.95 13.06
CA ASP A 89 8.20 -20.35 12.99
C ASP A 89 7.86 -21.05 11.66
N SER A 90 6.81 -20.60 10.98
CA SER A 90 6.41 -21.11 9.68
C SER A 90 5.86 -19.99 8.80
N PRO A 91 6.17 -20.01 7.49
CA PRO A 91 5.59 -19.07 6.52
C PRO A 91 4.06 -19.07 6.51
N ARG A 92 3.41 -20.17 6.92
CA ARG A 92 1.95 -20.33 6.95
C ARG A 92 1.27 -19.68 8.16
N ARG A 93 2.03 -19.06 9.07
CA ARG A 93 1.52 -18.45 10.31
C ARG A 93 1.29 -16.94 10.20
N ALA A 94 1.35 -16.38 8.98
CA ALA A 94 0.95 -15.00 8.74
C ALA A 94 -0.56 -14.83 8.94
N HIS A 95 -1.00 -13.66 9.46
CA HIS A 95 -2.41 -13.40 9.79
C HIS A 95 -3.36 -13.56 8.59
N SER A 96 -2.85 -13.40 7.37
CA SER A 96 -3.63 -13.58 6.16
C SER A 96 -4.23 -14.98 5.99
N ILE A 97 -3.73 -16.00 6.69
CA ILE A 97 -4.33 -17.35 6.70
C ILE A 97 -5.70 -17.39 7.40
N ALA A 98 -5.96 -16.44 8.30
CA ALA A 98 -7.19 -16.38 9.07
C ALA A 98 -8.32 -15.61 8.35
N ALA A 99 -8.09 -15.12 7.14
CA ALA A 99 -9.10 -14.44 6.34
C ALA A 99 -10.23 -15.41 5.93
N GLN A 100 -11.48 -14.99 6.07
CA GLN A 100 -12.65 -15.85 5.81
C GLN A 100 -13.65 -15.27 4.81
N GLY A 101 -13.96 -13.96 4.90
CA GLY A 101 -15.08 -13.37 4.16
C GLY A 101 -14.88 -13.34 2.64
N GLY A 102 -13.72 -12.89 2.17
CA GLY A 102 -13.41 -12.77 0.75
C GLY A 102 -12.54 -11.57 0.44
N ILE A 103 -12.40 -11.27 -0.85
CA ILE A 103 -11.68 -10.12 -1.39
C ILE A 103 -12.63 -9.29 -2.26
N ASN A 104 -12.68 -7.98 -2.01
CA ASN A 104 -13.48 -7.05 -2.80
C ASN A 104 -12.79 -6.78 -4.14
N ALA A 105 -13.56 -6.77 -5.22
CA ALA A 105 -13.07 -6.36 -6.53
C ALA A 105 -14.18 -5.75 -7.39
N ALA A 106 -13.80 -4.79 -8.23
CA ALA A 106 -14.68 -4.13 -9.18
C ALA A 106 -15.02 -5.07 -10.34
N LYS A 107 -15.78 -6.13 -10.07
CA LYS A 107 -16.00 -7.23 -11.00
C LYS A 107 -17.48 -7.50 -11.20
N ASN A 108 -17.97 -7.07 -12.35
CA ASN A 108 -19.37 -7.10 -12.74
C ASN A 108 -19.88 -8.51 -13.16
N TYR A 109 -19.47 -9.59 -12.46
CA TYR A 109 -19.87 -10.96 -12.81
C TYR A 109 -21.39 -11.19 -12.71
N LYS A 110 -22.05 -10.49 -11.78
CA LYS A 110 -23.49 -10.62 -11.54
C LYS A 110 -24.32 -9.64 -12.38
N ASN A 111 -23.70 -8.89 -13.30
CA ASN A 111 -24.34 -7.77 -14.01
C ASN A 111 -24.98 -6.76 -13.04
N ASP A 112 -24.35 -6.52 -11.89
CA ASP A 112 -24.76 -5.58 -10.84
C ASP A 112 -24.34 -4.12 -11.12
N ASN A 113 -23.83 -3.88 -12.33
CA ASN A 113 -23.34 -2.60 -12.80
C ASN A 113 -22.18 -2.08 -11.93
N ASP A 114 -21.36 -3.00 -11.41
CA ASP A 114 -20.18 -2.65 -10.64
C ASP A 114 -19.11 -1.99 -11.53
N SER A 115 -18.32 -1.10 -10.96
CA SER A 115 -17.29 -0.36 -11.68
C SER A 115 -16.16 0.08 -10.75
N THR A 116 -14.99 0.36 -11.34
CA THR A 116 -13.84 0.90 -10.61
C THR A 116 -14.21 2.11 -9.78
N PHE A 117 -15.05 3.00 -10.31
CA PHE A 117 -15.45 4.21 -9.61
C PHE A 117 -16.36 3.93 -8.41
N ARG A 118 -17.24 2.92 -8.48
CA ARG A 118 -18.11 2.55 -7.33
C ARG A 118 -17.27 2.00 -6.18
N LEU A 119 -16.37 1.06 -6.46
CA LEU A 119 -15.44 0.54 -5.45
C LEU A 119 -14.52 1.63 -4.87
N PHE A 120 -14.03 2.55 -5.71
CA PHE A 120 -13.26 3.72 -5.26
C PHE A 120 -14.08 4.59 -4.30
N TYR A 121 -15.28 4.99 -4.70
CA TYR A 121 -16.16 5.85 -3.91
C TYR A 121 -16.50 5.23 -2.55
N ASP A 122 -16.90 3.96 -2.54
CA ASP A 122 -17.25 3.25 -1.30
C ASP A 122 -16.04 3.09 -0.37
N THR A 123 -14.84 2.93 -0.93
CA THR A 123 -13.61 2.82 -0.14
C THR A 123 -13.20 4.16 0.47
N VAL A 124 -13.31 5.27 -0.28
CA VAL A 124 -13.04 6.62 0.25
C VAL A 124 -14.02 6.97 1.35
N LYS A 125 -15.32 6.74 1.10
CA LYS A 125 -16.39 6.98 2.09
C LYS A 125 -16.20 6.10 3.33
N GLY A 126 -15.93 4.81 3.15
CA GLY A 126 -15.70 3.87 4.26
C GLY A 126 -14.45 4.17 5.07
N GLY A 127 -13.45 4.81 4.45
CA GLY A 127 -12.23 5.30 5.10
C GLY A 127 -12.35 6.68 5.75
N ASP A 128 -13.58 7.21 5.90
CA ASP A 128 -13.85 8.54 6.47
C ASP A 128 -13.06 9.65 5.77
N TYR A 129 -12.85 9.53 4.45
CA TYR A 129 -12.08 10.48 3.62
C TYR A 129 -10.62 10.67 4.06
N ARG A 130 -10.07 9.77 4.88
CA ARG A 130 -8.68 9.83 5.37
C ARG A 130 -7.69 9.08 4.47
N ALA A 131 -8.20 8.28 3.55
CA ALA A 131 -7.37 7.51 2.62
C ALA A 131 -6.81 8.40 1.50
N ARG A 132 -5.62 8.08 1.00
CA ARG A 132 -5.04 8.76 -0.17
C ARG A 132 -5.79 8.31 -1.43
N GLU A 133 -6.60 9.19 -2.00
CA GLU A 133 -7.50 8.88 -3.11
C GLU A 133 -6.77 8.25 -4.31
N THR A 134 -5.58 8.73 -4.66
CA THR A 134 -4.76 8.16 -5.74
C THR A 134 -4.46 6.67 -5.54
N ASN A 135 -4.17 6.25 -4.30
CA ASN A 135 -3.91 4.85 -3.97
C ASN A 135 -5.20 4.03 -3.92
N VAL A 136 -6.31 4.62 -3.47
CA VAL A 136 -7.61 3.96 -3.42
C VAL A 136 -8.13 3.71 -4.84
N TYR A 137 -7.97 4.68 -5.74
CA TYR A 137 -8.38 4.50 -7.14
C TYR A 137 -7.55 3.40 -7.81
N ARG A 138 -6.23 3.40 -7.61
CA ARG A 138 -5.35 2.32 -8.08
C ARG A 138 -5.76 0.96 -7.51
N LEU A 139 -6.11 0.89 -6.22
CA LEU A 139 -6.60 -0.35 -5.59
C LEU A 139 -7.86 -0.84 -6.32
N ALA A 140 -8.82 0.05 -6.57
CA ALA A 140 -10.05 -0.30 -7.26
C ALA A 140 -9.78 -0.78 -8.69
N GLU A 141 -8.93 -0.07 -9.43
CA GLU A 141 -8.57 -0.41 -10.82
C GLU A 141 -7.88 -1.77 -10.94
N VAL A 142 -6.95 -2.07 -10.03
CA VAL A 142 -6.16 -3.32 -10.05
C VAL A 142 -6.94 -4.50 -9.46
N SER A 143 -7.99 -4.25 -8.67
CA SER A 143 -8.75 -5.29 -7.96
C SER A 143 -9.29 -6.39 -8.88
N ALA A 144 -9.79 -6.05 -10.07
CA ALA A 144 -10.32 -7.01 -11.03
C ALA A 144 -9.26 -8.03 -11.49
N ASN A 145 -8.05 -7.54 -11.77
CA ASN A 145 -6.91 -8.36 -12.19
C ASN A 145 -6.40 -9.27 -11.07
N ILE A 146 -6.49 -8.84 -9.80
CA ILE A 146 -6.10 -9.67 -8.65
C ILE A 146 -6.97 -10.92 -8.59
N ILE A 147 -8.28 -10.79 -8.81
CA ILE A 147 -9.19 -11.94 -8.84
C ILE A 147 -8.82 -12.91 -9.96
N ASP A 148 -8.51 -12.40 -11.16
CA ASP A 148 -8.09 -13.27 -12.27
C ASP A 148 -6.83 -14.06 -11.95
N GLN A 149 -5.85 -13.42 -11.32
CA GLN A 149 -4.60 -14.07 -10.91
C GLN A 149 -4.81 -15.14 -9.82
N CYS A 150 -5.77 -14.93 -8.90
CA CYS A 150 -6.05 -15.89 -7.83
C CYS A 150 -6.81 -17.14 -8.29
N VAL A 151 -7.45 -17.10 -9.47
CA VAL A 151 -8.28 -18.19 -10.01
C VAL A 151 -7.57 -18.94 -11.17
N ALA A 152 -6.42 -18.43 -11.64
CA ALA A 152 -5.61 -19.02 -12.71
C ALA A 152 -4.66 -20.14 -12.24
#